data_AF-A0AAU5WP25-F1
#
_entry.id   AF-A0AAU5WP25-F1
#
_cell.length_a   1.000
_cell.length_b   1.000
_cell.length_c   1.000
_cell.angle_alpha   90.00
_cell.angle_beta   90.00
_cell.angle_gamma   90.00
#
_symmetry.space_group_name_H-M   'P 1'
#
loop_
_entity.id
_entity.type
_entity.pdbx_description
1 polymer ?
#
loop_
_entity_poly.entity_id
_entity_poly.type
_entity_poly.pdbx_seq_one_letter_code
_entity_poly.pdbx_strand_id
1 'polypeptide(L)'
;MTETAVLPAPAVPTTAVPPAAAEVGLLLSRSGLPATAEELAVLAAGHEFQQAALAGLYSVPEARYVDPALRFRADARLTDWSE
;
A
#
# COMPACT_ATOMS: atom_id res chain seq x y z
N MET A 1 26.36 -52.35 13.14
CA MET A 1 26.32 -51.11 12.35
C MET A 1 24.94 -50.52 12.53
N THR A 2 24.81 -49.52 13.41
CA THR A 2 23.52 -48.91 13.75
C THR A 2 23.37 -47.66 12.91
N GLU A 3 22.41 -47.66 11.99
CA GLU A 3 22.13 -46.52 11.10
C GLU A 3 21.26 -45.51 11.85
N THR A 4 21.81 -44.32 12.11
CA THR A 4 21.08 -43.19 12.68
C THR A 4 20.18 -42.59 11.61
N ALA A 5 18.88 -42.84 11.70
CA ALA A 5 17.90 -42.15 10.86
C ALA A 5 17.84 -40.66 11.25
N VAL A 6 18.35 -39.80 10.37
CA VAL A 6 18.17 -38.34 10.46
C VAL A 6 16.71 -38.02 10.13
N LEU A 7 15.97 -37.54 11.12
CA LEU A 7 14.64 -36.96 10.92
C LEU A 7 14.77 -35.73 10.01
N PRO A 8 13.95 -35.59 8.93
CA PRO A 8 13.97 -34.40 8.11
C PRO A 8 13.55 -33.19 8.95
N ALA A 9 14.29 -32.08 8.80
CA ALA A 9 13.93 -30.81 9.41
C ALA A 9 12.49 -30.43 9.04
N PRO A 10 11.69 -29.87 9.97
CA PRO A 10 10.33 -29.45 9.65
C PRO A 10 10.41 -28.42 8.50
N ALA A 11 9.66 -28.69 7.43
CA ALA A 11 9.49 -27.72 6.35
C ALA A 11 8.90 -26.45 6.96
N VAL A 12 9.72 -25.40 7.11
CA VAL A 12 9.22 -24.08 7.41
C VAL A 12 8.40 -23.68 6.18
N PRO A 13 7.08 -23.44 6.29
CA PRO A 13 6.36 -22.90 5.16
C PRO A 13 6.96 -21.52 4.88
N THR A 14 7.72 -21.41 3.79
CA THR A 14 7.98 -20.12 3.17
C THR A 14 6.64 -19.65 2.63
N THR A 15 5.86 -18.98 3.48
CA THR A 15 4.67 -18.27 3.04
C THR A 15 5.18 -17.12 2.17
N ALA A 16 5.14 -17.32 0.86
CA ALA A 16 5.44 -16.24 -0.07
C ALA A 16 4.50 -15.09 0.25
N VAL A 17 5.06 -13.95 0.66
CA VAL A 17 4.27 -12.73 0.87
C VAL A 17 3.68 -12.37 -0.50
N PRO A 18 2.35 -12.24 -0.62
CA PRO A 18 1.74 -11.87 -1.89
C PRO A 18 2.32 -10.52 -2.34
N PRO A 19 2.53 -10.31 -3.66
CA PRO A 19 3.27 -9.15 -4.17
C PRO A 19 2.67 -7.81 -3.70
N ALA A 20 1.35 -7.71 -3.61
CA ALA A 20 0.67 -6.52 -3.08
C ALA A 20 1.01 -6.23 -1.60
N ALA A 21 1.12 -7.25 -0.75
CA ALA A 21 1.49 -7.04 0.66
C ALA A 21 2.95 -6.62 0.82
N ALA A 22 3.84 -7.11 -0.04
CA ALA A 22 5.24 -6.64 -0.05
C ALA A 22 5.34 -5.17 -0.49
N GLU A 23 4.58 -4.79 -1.52
CA GLU A 23 4.55 -3.40 -2.01
C GLU A 23 3.93 -2.43 -1.00
N VAL A 24 2.76 -2.76 -0.45
CA VAL A 24 2.11 -1.94 0.59
C VAL A 24 3.00 -1.84 1.83
N GLY A 25 3.63 -2.93 2.25
CA GLY A 25 4.56 -2.92 3.39
C GLY A 25 5.75 -2.00 3.17
N LEU A 26 6.31 -1.98 1.95
CA LEU A 26 7.38 -1.06 1.57
C LEU A 26 6.93 0.41 1.60
N LEU A 27 5.73 0.71 1.09
CA LEU A 27 5.16 2.06 1.09
C LEU A 27 4.92 2.58 2.51
N LEU A 28 4.37 1.74 3.39
CA LEU A 28 4.14 2.06 4.80
C LEU A 28 5.47 2.31 5.53
N SER A 29 6.47 1.45 5.30
CA SER A 29 7.82 1.62 5.85
C SER A 29 8.46 2.94 5.44
N ARG A 30 8.36 3.33 4.15
CA ARG A 30 8.87 4.62 3.66
C ARG A 30 8.13 5.82 4.24
N SER A 31 6.87 5.64 4.60
CA SER A 31 6.03 6.67 5.22
C SER A 31 6.23 6.76 6.74
N GLY A 32 7.05 5.87 7.33
CA GLY A 32 7.24 5.80 8.77
C GLY A 32 5.99 5.31 9.53
N LEU A 33 5.09 4.61 8.84
CA LEU A 33 3.84 4.10 9.40
C LEU A 33 4.02 2.61 9.73
N PRO A 34 4.13 2.21 11.01
CA PRO A 34 4.10 0.81 11.37
C PRO A 34 2.70 0.24 11.13
N ALA A 35 2.64 -1.00 10.63
CA ALA A 35 1.38 -1.73 10.48
C ALA A 35 1.56 -3.16 11.01
N THR A 36 0.53 -3.64 11.68
CA THR A 36 0.39 -5.04 12.05
C THR A 36 0.18 -5.91 10.82
N ALA A 37 0.36 -7.23 10.96
CA ALA A 37 0.13 -8.17 9.86
C ALA A 37 -1.34 -8.16 9.37
N GLU A 38 -2.29 -7.93 10.28
CA GLU A 38 -3.71 -7.86 9.96
C GLU A 38 -4.03 -6.58 9.16
N GLU A 39 -3.54 -5.42 9.62
CA GLU A 39 -3.70 -4.15 8.89
C GLU A 39 -3.05 -4.23 7.50
N LEU A 40 -1.85 -4.84 7.40
CA LEU A 40 -1.18 -5.04 6.12
C LEU A 40 -2.00 -5.92 5.18
N ALA A 41 -2.64 -6.99 5.70
CA ALA A 41 -3.48 -7.87 4.89
C ALA A 41 -4.72 -7.14 4.36
N VAL A 42 -5.37 -6.32 5.19
CA VAL A 42 -6.54 -5.52 4.78
C VAL A 42 -6.15 -4.49 3.73
N LEU A 43 -5.06 -3.76 3.93
CA LEU A 43 -4.57 -2.77 2.97
C LEU A 43 -4.14 -3.40 1.64
N ALA A 44 -3.44 -4.54 1.70
CA ALA A 44 -3.02 -5.29 0.53
C ALA A 44 -4.21 -5.81 -0.28
N ALA A 45 -5.28 -6.26 0.37
CA ALA A 45 -6.49 -6.74 -0.30
C ALA A 45 -7.19 -5.65 -1.15
N GLY A 46 -7.11 -4.38 -0.72
CA GLY A 46 -7.66 -3.25 -1.47
C GLY A 46 -6.71 -2.64 -2.51
N HIS A 47 -5.42 -2.99 -2.47
CA HIS A 47 -4.38 -2.28 -3.22
C HIS A 47 -4.56 -2.35 -4.73
N GLU A 48 -4.91 -3.52 -5.28
CA GLU A 48 -5.10 -3.67 -6.74
C GLU A 48 -6.28 -2.84 -7.26
N PHE A 49 -7.38 -2.77 -6.51
CA PHE A 49 -8.53 -1.94 -6.87
C PHE A 49 -8.16 -0.45 -6.85
N GLN A 50 -7.40 -0.01 -5.86
CA GLN A 50 -6.91 1.36 -5.76
C GLN A 50 -5.97 1.71 -6.92
N GLN A 51 -5.06 0.80 -7.30
CA GLN A 51 -4.16 0.99 -8.44
C GLN A 51 -4.93 1.07 -9.76
N ALA A 52 -5.96 0.23 -9.96
CA ALA A 52 -6.82 0.31 -11.13
C ALA A 52 -7.59 1.64 -11.19
N ALA A 53 -8.10 2.12 -10.06
CA ALA A 53 -8.77 3.42 -9.98
C ALA A 53 -7.81 4.58 -10.30
N LEU A 54 -6.59 4.56 -9.76
CA LEU A 54 -5.55 5.54 -10.06
C LEU A 54 -5.18 5.54 -11.55
N ALA A 55 -4.96 4.37 -12.13
CA ALA A 55 -4.70 4.23 -13.56
C ALA A 55 -5.85 4.79 -14.41
N GLY A 56 -7.10 4.60 -13.97
CA GLY A 56 -8.29 5.19 -14.58
C GLY A 56 -8.30 6.72 -14.54
N LEU A 57 -7.83 7.35 -13.45
CA LEU A 57 -7.73 8.81 -13.38
C LEU A 57 -6.70 9.36 -14.38
N TYR A 58 -5.59 8.65 -14.59
CA TYR A 58 -4.54 9.07 -15.53
C TYR A 58 -4.81 8.69 -16.99
N SER A 59 -5.85 7.90 -17.27
CA SER A 59 -6.18 7.49 -18.63
C SER A 59 -6.95 8.55 -19.42
N VAL A 60 -7.46 9.59 -18.74
CA VAL A 60 -8.21 10.72 -19.35
C VAL A 60 -7.21 11.78 -19.84
N PRO A 61 -6.91 11.88 -21.15
CA PRO A 61 -5.88 12.79 -21.66
C PRO A 61 -6.20 14.26 -21.38
N GLU A 62 -7.48 14.62 -21.37
CA GLU A 62 -7.95 15.97 -21.09
C GLU A 62 -7.60 16.40 -19.65
N ALA A 63 -7.65 15.48 -18.69
CA ALA A 63 -7.35 15.76 -17.28
C ALA A 63 -5.87 16.15 -17.06
N ARG A 64 -4.97 15.82 -17.98
CA ARG A 64 -3.52 16.07 -17.87
C ARG A 64 -3.16 17.55 -17.80
N TYR A 65 -3.99 18.41 -18.39
CA TYR A 65 -3.75 19.86 -18.48
C TYR A 65 -4.89 20.67 -17.86
N VAL A 66 -5.83 20.00 -17.20
CA VAL A 66 -6.89 20.70 -16.46
C VAL A 66 -6.25 21.40 -15.28
N ASP A 67 -6.65 22.66 -15.12
CA ASP A 67 -6.28 23.47 -13.98
C ASP A 67 -6.63 22.74 -12.67
N PRO A 68 -5.68 22.57 -11.74
CA PRO A 68 -5.98 21.92 -10.47
C PRO A 68 -7.16 22.58 -9.78
N ALA A 69 -8.12 21.77 -9.34
CA ALA A 69 -9.32 22.26 -8.66
C ALA A 69 -8.99 23.14 -7.44
N LEU A 70 -7.84 22.88 -6.81
CA LEU A 70 -7.30 23.69 -5.74
C LEU A 70 -5.99 24.35 -6.19
N ARG A 71 -6.03 25.69 -6.24
CA ARG A 71 -4.84 26.52 -6.41
C ARG A 71 -4.40 27.06 -5.06
N PHE A 72 -3.09 27.09 -4.87
CA PHE A 72 -2.51 27.87 -3.78
C PHE A 72 -2.92 29.34 -3.91
N ARG A 73 -3.36 29.93 -2.80
CA ARG A 73 -3.67 31.35 -2.68
C ARG A 73 -3.01 31.85 -1.40
N ALA A 74 -2.02 32.73 -1.53
CA ALA A 74 -1.25 33.25 -0.40
C ALA A 74 -2.14 34.00 0.62
N ASP A 75 -3.21 34.62 0.12
CA ASP A 75 -4.17 35.36 0.95
C ASP A 75 -5.32 34.48 1.46
N ALA A 76 -5.33 33.17 1.14
CA ALA A 76 -6.35 32.29 1.69
C ALA A 76 -6.30 32.32 3.22
N ARG A 77 -7.47 32.49 3.82
CA ARG A 77 -7.70 32.31 5.24
C ARG A 77 -8.66 31.15 5.35
N LEU A 78 -8.32 30.14 6.14
CA LEU A 78 -9.32 29.19 6.59
C LEU A 78 -10.24 29.94 7.55
N THR A 79 -11.52 30.02 7.23
CA THR A 79 -12.54 30.29 8.24
C THR A 79 -12.60 29.06 9.15
N ASP A 80 -12.58 29.28 10.45
CA ASP A 80 -12.73 28.17 11.40
C ASP A 80 -14.09 27.49 11.17
N TRP A 81 -14.12 26.17 11.29
CA TRP A 81 -15.33 25.37 11.08
C TRP A 81 -16.33 25.50 12.22
N SER A 82 -15.97 26.20 13.30
CA SER A 82 -16.79 26.45 14.48
C SER A 82 -17.37 27.87 14.57
N GLU A 83 -17.19 28.74 13.55
CA GLU A 83 -17.94 30.00 13.43
C GLU A 83 -19.30 29.83 12.75
#